data_AF-U6N157-F1
#
_entry.id   AF-U6N157-F1
#
_cell.length_a   1.000
_cell.length_b   1.000
_cell.length_c   1.000
_cell.angle_alpha   90.00
_cell.angle_beta   90.00
_cell.angle_gamma   90.00
#
_symmetry.space_group_name_H-M   'P 1'
#
loop_
_entity.id
_entity.type
_entity.pdbx_description
1 polymer ?
#
loop_
_entity_poly.entity_id
_entity_poly.type
_entity_poly.pdbx_seq_one_letter_code
_entity_poly.pdbx_strand_id
1 'polypeptide(L)'
;MCSCVWLFREFVLQVAKNSVMRRGQKPVSERQVLLLLQREEQQQQQVRALRQQLLQQQFQQQLQQAQRAANGDWDEDCCSPLQAMDFEQLKMENQTLNEKLVLRQEEAKKLQSLTKKAAQLITHWREKLAFEERRNAAAAAELQQLEQQLASERQLAALLQRERAGCRLANERLKSRAELVNSELLAADWEATQEKLRDTKAQIAALRERYAQLTSFVADSVRQRDRRKSRLTAAASKLLLRHLNSTETSFLQTQESSESSEVTAAAAGQC
;
A
#
# COMPACT_ATOMS: atom_id res chain seq x y z
N MET A 1 97.00 61.00 -37.51
CA MET A 1 98.44 60.88 -37.17
C MET A 1 99.42 61.43 -38.24
N CYS A 2 98.97 62.09 -39.32
CA CYS A 2 99.88 62.60 -40.37
C CYS A 2 100.46 64.01 -40.13
N SER A 3 99.88 64.81 -39.23
CA SER A 3 100.30 66.21 -39.04
C SER A 3 101.70 66.33 -38.42
N CYS A 4 102.03 65.52 -37.40
CA CYS A 4 103.31 65.66 -36.68
C CYS A 4 104.52 65.25 -37.52
N VAL A 5 104.41 64.22 -38.37
CA VAL A 5 105.50 63.76 -39.23
C VAL A 5 105.81 64.78 -40.33
N TRP A 6 104.76 65.39 -40.89
CA TRP A 6 104.90 66.46 -41.88
C TRP A 6 105.51 67.72 -41.27
N LEU A 7 105.02 68.13 -40.08
CA LEU A 7 105.59 69.27 -39.33
C LEU A 7 107.05 69.04 -38.92
N PHE A 8 107.43 67.84 -38.51
CA PHE A 8 108.82 67.51 -38.20
C PHE A 8 109.70 67.55 -39.45
N ARG A 9 109.22 67.01 -40.57
CA ARG A 9 109.94 67.07 -41.85
C ARG A 9 110.17 68.51 -42.30
N GLU A 10 109.15 69.37 -42.17
CA GLU A 10 109.25 70.79 -42.47
C GLU A 10 110.23 71.50 -41.52
N PHE A 11 110.16 71.20 -40.22
CA PHE A 11 111.12 71.70 -39.22
C PHE A 11 112.56 71.31 -39.54
N VAL A 12 112.82 70.04 -39.92
CA VAL A 12 114.16 69.58 -40.31
C VAL A 12 114.67 70.32 -41.55
N LEU A 13 113.80 70.59 -42.53
CA LEU A 13 114.16 71.37 -43.71
C LEU A 13 114.46 72.84 -43.36
N GLN A 14 113.70 73.45 -42.44
CA GLN A 14 113.94 74.81 -41.95
C GLN A 14 115.27 74.91 -41.18
N VAL A 15 115.55 73.95 -40.29
CA VAL A 15 116.83 73.88 -39.55
C VAL A 15 117.99 73.65 -40.51
N ALA A 16 117.82 72.82 -41.55
CA ALA A 16 118.86 72.56 -42.52
C ALA A 16 119.21 73.80 -43.37
N LYS A 17 118.22 74.62 -43.75
CA LYS A 17 118.44 75.90 -44.45
C LYS A 17 119.33 76.86 -43.68
N ASN A 18 119.20 76.87 -42.35
CA ASN A 18 119.98 77.73 -41.46
C ASN A 18 121.32 77.11 -41.02
N SER A 19 121.65 75.90 -41.50
CA SER A 19 122.83 75.14 -41.10
C SER A 19 123.97 75.23 -42.12
N VAL A 20 125.21 75.22 -41.61
CA VAL A 20 126.43 75.37 -42.41
C VAL A 20 127.33 74.13 -42.28
N MET A 21 127.92 73.68 -43.38
CA MET A 21 128.80 72.50 -43.36
C MET A 21 130.14 72.79 -42.64
N ARG A 22 130.53 71.90 -41.72
CA ARG A 22 131.77 72.04 -40.94
C ARG A 22 133.06 72.14 -41.78
N ARG A 23 133.07 71.59 -43.00
CA ARG A 23 134.26 71.52 -43.87
C ARG A 23 134.29 72.52 -45.03
N GLY A 24 133.50 73.59 -45.00
CA GLY A 24 133.57 74.59 -46.07
C GLY A 24 132.69 75.84 -45.97
N GLN A 25 132.03 76.10 -44.83
CA GLN A 25 131.12 77.23 -44.60
C GLN A 25 130.01 77.46 -45.65
N LYS A 26 129.76 76.49 -46.53
CA LYS A 26 128.65 76.51 -47.49
C LYS A 26 127.37 75.98 -46.82
N PRO A 27 126.20 76.56 -47.12
CA PRO A 27 124.92 76.08 -46.61
C PRO A 27 124.67 74.64 -47.07
N VAL A 28 124.03 73.85 -46.21
CA VAL A 28 123.69 72.45 -46.52
C VAL A 28 122.71 72.40 -47.70
N SER A 29 122.98 71.57 -48.71
CA SER A 29 122.11 71.52 -49.88
C SER A 29 120.76 70.86 -49.56
N GLU A 30 119.67 71.55 -49.84
CA GLU A 30 118.29 71.08 -49.58
C GLU A 30 118.00 69.74 -50.28
N ARG A 31 118.59 69.52 -51.47
CA ARG A 31 118.51 68.26 -52.21
C ARG A 31 119.10 67.07 -51.45
N GLN A 32 120.26 67.24 -50.79
CA GLN A 32 120.88 66.17 -50.00
C GLN A 32 120.05 65.83 -48.76
N VAL A 33 119.45 66.83 -48.11
CA VAL A 33 118.59 66.64 -46.93
C VAL A 33 117.31 65.89 -47.32
N LEU A 34 116.68 66.26 -48.43
CA LEU A 34 115.52 65.55 -48.96
C LEU A 34 115.82 64.10 -49.33
N LEU A 35 117.00 63.81 -49.91
CA LEU A 35 117.43 62.45 -50.20
C LEU A 35 117.63 61.61 -48.92
N LEU A 36 118.20 62.22 -47.87
CA LEU A 36 118.35 61.55 -46.56
C LEU A 36 116.98 61.28 -45.91
N LEU A 37 116.07 62.27 -45.93
CA LEU A 37 114.70 62.10 -45.43
C LEU A 37 113.94 61.01 -46.18
N GLN A 38 114.08 60.94 -47.51
CA GLN A 38 113.49 59.86 -48.31
C GLN A 38 114.08 58.49 -47.95
N ARG A 39 115.40 58.41 -47.73
CA ARG A 39 116.06 57.18 -47.29
C ARG A 39 115.60 56.74 -45.90
N GLU A 40 115.44 57.69 -44.97
CA GLU A 40 114.89 57.43 -43.64
C GLU A 40 113.43 56.97 -43.72
N GLU A 41 112.60 57.59 -44.55
CA GLU A 41 111.22 57.18 -44.79
C GLU A 41 111.15 55.73 -45.33
N GLN A 42 112.01 55.37 -46.28
CA GLN A 42 112.10 54.00 -46.81
C GLN A 42 112.52 52.99 -45.74
N GLN A 43 113.52 53.33 -44.93
CA GLN A 43 113.95 52.46 -43.82
C GLN A 43 112.87 52.33 -42.75
N GLN A 44 112.16 53.41 -42.42
CA GLN A 44 111.04 53.37 -41.50
C GLN A 44 109.88 52.53 -42.05
N GLN A 45 109.60 52.58 -43.36
CA GLN A 45 108.61 51.72 -44.00
C GLN A 45 109.01 50.23 -43.91
N GLN A 46 110.28 49.91 -44.16
CA GLN A 46 110.79 48.54 -44.02
C GLN A 46 110.65 48.03 -42.57
N VAL A 47 111.03 48.83 -41.58
CA VAL A 47 110.88 48.46 -40.17
C VAL A 47 109.42 48.29 -39.78
N ARG A 48 108.51 49.15 -40.27
CA ARG A 48 107.06 49.02 -40.04
C ARG A 48 106.51 47.74 -40.64
N ALA A 49 106.91 47.40 -41.87
CA ALA A 49 106.50 46.17 -42.54
C ALA A 49 106.96 44.92 -41.78
N LEU A 50 108.23 44.87 -41.36
CA LEU A 50 108.77 43.76 -40.57
C LEU A 50 108.07 43.65 -39.21
N ARG A 51 107.77 44.78 -38.55
CA ARG A 51 107.01 44.78 -37.29
C ARG A 51 105.59 44.24 -37.48
N GLN A 52 104.93 44.60 -38.57
CA GLN A 52 103.61 44.08 -38.90
C GLN A 52 103.64 42.56 -39.13
N GLN A 53 104.65 42.07 -39.86
CA GLN A 53 104.82 40.62 -40.08
C GLN A 53 105.07 39.87 -38.77
N LEU A 54 105.94 40.39 -37.90
CA LEU A 54 106.21 39.79 -36.59
C LEU A 54 104.93 39.71 -35.74
N LEU A 55 104.18 40.81 -35.65
CA LEU A 55 102.92 40.84 -34.92
C LEU A 55 101.94 39.83 -35.50
N GLN A 56 101.78 39.78 -36.83
CA GLN A 56 100.88 38.82 -37.48
C GLN A 56 101.26 37.38 -37.15
N GLN A 57 102.54 37.02 -37.22
CA GLN A 57 103.01 35.67 -36.88
C GLN A 57 102.77 35.34 -35.41
N GLN A 58 103.04 36.27 -34.50
CA GLN A 58 102.77 36.08 -33.06
C GLN A 58 101.28 35.86 -32.79
N PHE A 59 100.41 36.67 -33.38
CA PHE A 59 98.96 36.49 -33.27
C PHE A 59 98.50 35.15 -33.85
N GLN A 60 99.06 34.73 -34.99
CA GLN A 60 98.75 33.43 -35.57
C GLN A 60 99.17 32.27 -34.66
N GLN A 61 100.36 32.34 -34.05
CA GLN A 61 100.83 31.33 -33.10
C GLN A 61 99.96 31.29 -31.83
N GLN A 62 99.60 32.45 -31.29
CA GLN A 62 98.71 32.53 -30.12
C GLN A 62 97.32 31.98 -30.44
N LEU A 63 96.77 32.28 -31.62
CA LEU A 63 95.50 31.72 -32.07
C LEU A 63 95.58 30.20 -32.22
N GLN A 64 96.65 29.67 -32.81
CA GLN A 64 96.84 28.22 -32.92
C GLN A 64 96.97 27.54 -31.55
N GLN A 65 97.67 28.17 -30.60
CA GLN A 65 97.77 27.66 -29.23
C GLN A 65 96.42 27.69 -28.50
N ALA A 66 95.69 28.79 -28.61
CA ALA A 66 94.34 28.93 -28.03
C ALA A 66 93.35 27.94 -28.65
N GLN A 67 93.42 27.73 -29.96
CA GLN A 67 92.62 26.73 -30.66
C GLN A 67 92.96 25.31 -30.21
N ARG A 68 94.24 24.96 -30.04
CA ARG A 68 94.64 23.64 -29.52
C ARG A 68 94.20 23.43 -28.08
N ALA A 69 94.28 24.46 -27.23
CA ALA A 69 93.80 24.39 -25.86
C ALA A 69 92.27 24.24 -25.80
N ALA A 70 91.53 24.98 -26.64
CA ALA A 70 90.08 24.90 -26.69
C ALA A 70 89.59 23.57 -27.31
N ASN A 71 90.28 23.06 -28.33
CA ASN A 71 89.87 21.84 -29.02
C ASN A 71 90.32 20.58 -28.27
N GLY A 72 91.45 20.61 -27.55
CA GLY A 72 91.97 19.46 -26.81
C GLY A 72 91.08 18.99 -25.65
N ASP A 73 90.10 19.80 -25.24
CA ASP A 73 89.13 19.46 -24.18
C ASP A 73 87.81 18.86 -24.72
N TRP A 74 87.57 18.90 -26.03
CA TRP A 74 86.29 18.50 -26.64
C TRP A 74 86.43 17.54 -27.83
N ASP A 75 87.57 16.86 -27.95
CA ASP A 75 87.65 15.71 -28.83
C ASP A 75 86.74 14.59 -28.26
N GLU A 76 85.87 14.02 -29.08
CA GLU A 76 84.92 12.96 -28.69
C GLU A 76 85.63 11.73 -28.07
N ASP A 77 86.93 11.57 -28.32
CA ASP A 77 87.83 10.55 -27.78
C ASP A 77 88.50 10.93 -26.44
N CYS A 78 88.36 12.18 -25.97
CA CYS A 78 88.96 12.71 -24.74
C CYS A 78 87.98 12.83 -23.57
N CYS A 79 86.72 12.38 -23.74
CA CYS A 79 85.86 12.14 -22.60
C CYS A 79 86.55 11.10 -21.72
N SER A 80 86.90 11.46 -20.47
CA SER A 80 87.53 10.51 -19.56
C SER A 80 86.68 9.22 -19.53
N PRO A 81 87.26 8.02 -19.61
CA PRO A 81 86.49 6.77 -19.63
C PRO A 81 85.52 6.66 -18.44
N LEU A 82 85.83 7.36 -17.33
CA LEU A 82 84.92 7.55 -16.19
C LEU A 82 83.68 8.38 -16.54
N GLN A 83 83.83 9.53 -17.20
CA GLN A 83 82.72 10.39 -17.60
C GLN A 83 81.83 9.71 -18.64
N ALA A 84 82.42 8.95 -19.57
CA ALA A 84 81.67 8.13 -20.52
C ALA A 84 80.85 7.04 -19.80
N MET A 85 81.45 6.37 -18.81
CA MET A 85 80.76 5.38 -17.98
C MET A 85 79.62 5.99 -17.17
N ASP A 86 79.81 7.16 -16.56
CA ASP A 86 78.78 7.88 -15.81
C ASP A 86 77.59 8.26 -16.71
N PHE A 87 77.86 8.72 -17.93
CA PHE A 87 76.83 9.05 -18.91
C PHE A 87 76.04 7.82 -19.36
N GLU A 88 76.72 6.71 -19.65
CA GLU A 88 76.05 5.45 -19.98
C GLU A 88 75.25 4.90 -18.80
N GLN A 89 75.75 5.03 -17.56
CA GLN A 89 74.97 4.69 -16.37
C GLN A 89 73.70 5.53 -16.27
N LEU A 90 73.78 6.85 -16.43
CA LEU A 90 72.62 7.74 -16.40
C LEU A 90 71.60 7.41 -17.51
N LYS A 91 72.07 6.97 -18.68
CA LYS A 91 71.18 6.47 -19.75
C LYS A 91 70.46 5.20 -19.31
N MET A 92 71.19 4.22 -18.77
CA MET A 92 70.61 2.97 -18.30
C MET A 92 69.59 3.20 -17.17
N GLU A 93 69.90 4.09 -16.23
CA GLU A 93 69.00 4.49 -15.15
C GLU A 93 67.75 5.17 -15.70
N ASN A 94 67.88 6.14 -16.62
CA ASN A 94 66.74 6.80 -17.24
C ASN A 94 65.85 5.81 -18.01
N GLN A 95 66.45 4.90 -18.79
CA GLN A 95 65.71 3.86 -19.51
C GLN A 95 64.93 2.98 -18.53
N THR A 96 65.59 2.49 -17.48
CA THR A 96 64.96 1.65 -16.44
C THR A 96 63.83 2.38 -15.71
N LEU A 97 64.02 3.66 -15.38
CA LEU A 97 63.00 4.48 -14.73
C LEU A 97 61.81 4.73 -15.66
N ASN A 98 62.07 4.98 -16.95
CA ASN A 98 61.02 5.18 -17.93
C ASN A 98 60.19 3.91 -18.14
N GLU A 99 60.83 2.74 -18.22
CA GLU A 99 60.13 1.45 -18.28
C GLU A 99 59.22 1.24 -17.06
N LYS A 100 59.73 1.51 -15.85
CA LYS A 100 58.92 1.44 -14.61
C LYS A 100 57.74 2.42 -14.65
N LEU A 101 57.95 3.63 -15.15
CA LEU A 101 56.91 4.64 -15.28
C LEU A 101 55.81 4.18 -16.25
N VAL A 102 56.19 3.61 -17.40
CA VAL A 102 55.24 3.06 -18.37
C VAL A 102 54.43 1.91 -17.77
N LEU A 103 55.08 0.95 -17.10
CA LEU A 103 54.38 -0.16 -16.43
C LEU A 103 53.36 0.34 -15.39
N ARG A 104 53.74 1.33 -14.57
CA ARG A 104 52.86 1.92 -13.56
C ARG A 104 51.69 2.68 -14.19
N GLN A 105 51.92 3.37 -15.31
CA GLN A 105 50.85 4.02 -16.04
C GLN A 105 49.85 3.01 -16.63
N GLU A 106 50.33 1.87 -17.14
CA GLU A 106 49.46 0.80 -17.61
C GLU A 106 48.65 0.17 -16.48
N GLU A 107 49.27 -0.11 -15.33
CA GLU A 107 48.58 -0.58 -14.13
C GLU A 107 47.50 0.41 -13.67
N ALA A 108 47.82 1.71 -13.63
CA ALA A 108 46.86 2.76 -13.29
C ALA A 108 45.67 2.79 -14.27
N LYS A 109 45.93 2.68 -15.58
CA LYS A 109 44.87 2.59 -16.61
C LYS A 109 44.00 1.35 -16.42
N LYS A 110 44.60 0.19 -16.11
CA LYS A 110 43.87 -1.05 -15.81
C LYS A 110 42.96 -0.86 -14.59
N LEU A 111 43.49 -0.30 -13.49
CA LEU A 111 42.71 -0.03 -12.29
C LEU A 111 41.55 0.94 -12.56
N GLN A 112 41.78 2.04 -13.28
CA GLN A 112 40.71 2.96 -13.68
C GLN A 112 39.61 2.26 -14.50
N SER A 113 39.98 1.35 -15.41
CA SER A 113 39.00 0.58 -16.18
C SER A 113 38.17 -0.35 -15.30
N LEU A 114 38.78 -0.98 -14.29
CA LEU A 114 38.10 -1.82 -13.30
C LEU A 114 37.16 -0.99 -12.42
N THR A 115 37.61 0.18 -11.95
CA THR A 115 36.78 1.11 -11.18
C THR A 115 35.55 1.55 -11.97
N LYS A 116 35.69 1.87 -13.26
CA LYS A 116 34.57 2.22 -14.14
C LYS A 116 33.56 1.07 -14.26
N LYS A 117 34.04 -0.15 -14.50
CA LYS A 117 33.18 -1.35 -14.57
C LYS A 117 32.46 -1.62 -13.24
N ALA A 118 33.17 -1.50 -12.12
CA ALA A 118 32.59 -1.66 -10.79
C ALA A 118 31.50 -0.61 -10.53
N ALA A 119 31.74 0.66 -10.89
CA ALA A 119 30.74 1.72 -10.78
C ALA A 119 29.48 1.40 -11.61
N GLN A 120 29.64 0.91 -12.84
CA GLN A 120 28.52 0.47 -13.70
C GLN A 120 27.73 -0.70 -13.09
N LEU A 121 28.41 -1.69 -12.51
CA LEU A 121 27.74 -2.80 -11.83
C LEU A 121 26.96 -2.31 -10.60
N ILE A 122 27.57 -1.42 -9.80
CA ILE A 122 26.91 -0.82 -8.63
C ILE A 122 25.67 -0.02 -9.05
N THR A 123 25.73 0.77 -10.13
CA THR A 123 24.55 1.51 -10.61
C THR A 123 23.44 0.56 -11.05
N HIS A 124 23.78 -0.46 -11.83
CA HIS A 124 22.81 -1.46 -12.26
C HIS A 124 22.19 -2.24 -11.09
N TRP A 125 22.98 -2.59 -10.07
CA TRP A 125 22.46 -3.23 -8.86
C TRP A 125 21.54 -2.31 -8.05
N ARG A 126 21.88 -1.02 -7.94
CA ARG A 126 21.02 -0.02 -7.29
C ARG A 126 19.69 0.14 -8.01
N GLU A 127 19.70 0.22 -9.33
CA GLU A 127 18.48 0.31 -10.14
C GLU A 127 17.61 -0.94 -10.00
N LYS A 128 18.23 -2.13 -10.06
CA LYS A 128 17.52 -3.39 -9.83
C LYS A 128 16.91 -3.47 -8.44
N LEU A 129 17.67 -3.08 -7.41
CA LEU A 129 17.17 -3.06 -6.04
C LEU A 129 15.98 -2.12 -5.91
N ALA A 130 16.07 -0.89 -6.42
CA ALA A 130 14.98 0.07 -6.39
C ALA A 130 13.74 -0.41 -7.16
N PHE A 131 13.92 -1.16 -8.25
CA PHE A 131 12.83 -1.79 -8.98
C PHE A 131 12.13 -2.87 -8.15
N GLU A 132 12.90 -3.78 -7.54
CA GLU A 132 12.35 -4.85 -6.69
C GLU A 132 11.69 -4.30 -5.42
N GLU A 133 12.25 -3.25 -4.81
CA GLU A 133 11.64 -2.57 -3.66
C GLU A 133 10.26 -1.99 -4.02
N ARG A 134 10.14 -1.34 -5.17
CA ARG A 134 8.85 -0.82 -5.67
C ARG A 134 7.86 -1.96 -5.93
N ARG A 135 8.31 -3.06 -6.53
CA ARG A 135 7.49 -4.24 -6.79
C ARG A 135 7.01 -4.89 -5.49
N ASN A 136 7.89 -5.04 -4.51
CA ASN A 136 7.54 -5.56 -3.19
C ASN A 136 6.56 -4.65 -2.46
N ALA A 137 6.73 -3.33 -2.53
CA ALA A 137 5.79 -2.38 -1.94
C ALA A 137 4.40 -2.47 -2.58
N ALA A 138 4.33 -2.61 -3.91
CA ALA A 138 3.07 -2.81 -4.61
C ALA A 138 2.40 -4.14 -4.21
N ALA A 139 3.16 -5.24 -4.20
CA ALA A 139 2.64 -6.55 -3.78
C ALA A 139 2.18 -6.56 -2.31
N ALA A 140 2.89 -5.87 -1.42
CA ALA A 140 2.48 -5.71 -0.03
C ALA A 140 1.17 -4.93 0.10
N ALA A 141 0.97 -3.87 -0.71
CA ALA A 141 -0.28 -3.12 -0.75
C ALA A 141 -1.44 -3.98 -1.27
N GLU A 142 -1.23 -4.76 -2.34
CA GLU A 142 -2.22 -5.72 -2.86
C GLU A 142 -2.58 -6.77 -1.80
N LEU A 143 -1.59 -7.32 -1.10
CA LEU A 143 -1.80 -8.29 -0.03
C LEU A 143 -2.64 -7.70 1.11
N GLN A 144 -2.35 -6.46 1.53
CA GLN A 144 -3.14 -5.78 2.55
C GLN A 144 -4.59 -5.54 2.10
N GLN A 145 -4.82 -5.19 0.83
CA GLN A 145 -6.18 -5.04 0.29
C GLN A 145 -6.94 -6.38 0.32
N LEU A 146 -6.30 -7.47 -0.11
CA LEU A 146 -6.89 -8.80 -0.07
C LEU A 146 -7.18 -9.27 1.37
N GLU A 147 -6.29 -8.98 2.32
CA GLU A 147 -6.51 -9.28 3.73
C GLU A 147 -7.73 -8.52 4.30
N GLN A 148 -7.89 -7.24 3.93
CA GLN A 148 -9.05 -6.45 4.32
C GLN A 148 -10.35 -7.01 3.71
N GLN A 149 -10.33 -7.37 2.43
CA GLN A 149 -11.46 -8.01 1.76
C GLN A 149 -11.82 -9.33 2.43
N LEU A 150 -10.85 -10.21 2.67
CA LEU A 150 -11.05 -11.48 3.34
C LEU A 150 -11.57 -11.30 4.76
N ALA A 151 -11.09 -10.31 5.51
CA ALA A 151 -11.60 -9.99 6.83
C ALA A 151 -13.07 -9.56 6.77
N SER A 152 -13.44 -8.73 5.80
CA SER A 152 -14.84 -8.31 5.59
C SER A 152 -15.76 -9.47 5.22
N GLU A 153 -15.31 -10.37 4.35
CA GLU A 153 -16.05 -11.57 3.95
C GLU A 153 -16.21 -12.54 5.13
N ARG A 154 -15.17 -12.72 5.95
CA ARG A 154 -15.24 -13.52 7.18
C ARG A 154 -16.26 -12.96 8.17
N GLN A 155 -16.32 -11.65 8.33
CA GLN A 155 -17.32 -11.01 9.18
C GLN A 155 -18.73 -11.24 8.64
N LEU A 156 -18.95 -11.04 7.33
CA LEU A 156 -20.23 -11.28 6.68
C LEU A 156 -20.66 -12.75 6.81
N ALA A 157 -19.75 -13.69 6.58
CA ALA A 157 -20.02 -15.12 6.75
C ALA A 157 -20.41 -15.46 8.19
N ALA A 158 -19.75 -14.87 9.19
CA ALA A 158 -20.11 -15.05 10.60
C ALA A 158 -21.50 -14.48 10.94
N LEU A 159 -21.89 -13.34 10.36
CA LEU A 159 -23.23 -12.78 10.51
C LEU A 159 -24.29 -13.71 9.90
N LEU A 160 -24.09 -14.16 8.66
CA LEU A 160 -25.02 -15.09 8.00
C LEU A 160 -25.13 -16.42 8.73
N GLN A 161 -24.03 -16.94 9.31
CA GLN A 161 -24.08 -18.15 10.14
C GLN A 161 -24.94 -17.95 11.39
N ARG A 162 -24.85 -16.78 12.05
CA ARG A 162 -25.68 -16.44 13.22
C ARG A 162 -27.16 -16.31 12.83
N GLU A 163 -27.46 -15.64 11.73
CA GLU A 163 -28.83 -15.53 11.21
C GLU A 163 -29.42 -16.90 10.87
N ARG A 164 -28.65 -17.74 10.15
CA ARG A 164 -29.04 -19.11 9.85
C ARG A 164 -29.31 -19.93 11.11
N ALA A 165 -28.46 -19.80 12.14
CA ALA A 165 -28.68 -20.48 13.41
C ALA A 165 -29.96 -19.99 14.12
N GLY A 166 -30.22 -18.67 14.09
CA GLY A 166 -31.47 -18.08 14.58
C GLY A 166 -32.71 -18.61 13.85
N CYS A 167 -32.67 -18.67 12.51
CA CYS A 167 -33.75 -19.24 11.70
C CYS A 167 -33.97 -20.73 11.99
N ARG A 168 -32.90 -21.52 12.19
CA ARG A 168 -33.00 -22.93 12.57
C ARG A 168 -33.70 -23.11 13.91
N LEU A 169 -33.28 -22.36 14.94
CA LEU A 169 -33.91 -22.36 16.25
C LEU A 169 -35.39 -21.95 16.18
N ALA A 170 -35.72 -20.92 15.40
CA ALA A 170 -37.10 -20.49 15.20
C ALA A 170 -37.93 -21.58 14.51
N ASN A 171 -37.37 -22.25 13.50
CA ASN A 171 -38.02 -23.36 12.79
C ASN A 171 -38.25 -24.55 13.72
N GLU A 172 -37.27 -24.94 14.56
CA GLU A 172 -37.42 -25.98 15.57
C GLU A 172 -38.54 -25.65 16.59
N ARG A 173 -38.62 -24.39 17.04
CA ARG A 173 -39.72 -23.93 17.92
C ARG A 173 -41.09 -23.97 17.25
N LEU A 174 -41.16 -23.67 15.95
CA LEU A 174 -42.41 -23.77 15.19
C LEU A 174 -42.80 -25.22 14.95
N LYS A 175 -41.83 -26.10 14.65
CA LYS A 175 -42.05 -27.53 14.50
C LYS A 175 -42.59 -28.15 15.78
N SER A 176 -41.98 -27.88 16.94
CA SER A 176 -42.48 -28.43 18.20
C SER A 176 -43.90 -27.95 18.55
N ARG A 177 -44.24 -26.70 18.20
CA ARG A 177 -45.63 -26.20 18.31
C ARG A 177 -46.58 -26.88 17.33
N ALA A 178 -46.14 -27.06 16.08
CA ALA A 178 -46.94 -27.71 15.04
C ALA A 178 -47.14 -29.21 15.31
N GLU A 179 -46.15 -29.90 15.87
CA GLU A 179 -46.26 -31.30 16.32
C GLU A 179 -47.34 -31.47 17.38
N LEU A 180 -47.50 -30.49 18.28
CA LEU A 180 -48.58 -30.48 19.27
C LEU A 180 -49.96 -30.29 18.62
N VAL A 181 -50.06 -29.42 17.60
CA VAL A 181 -51.30 -29.18 16.84
C VAL A 181 -51.65 -30.36 15.95
N ASN A 182 -50.66 -31.04 15.39
CA ASN A 182 -50.80 -32.19 14.51
C ASN A 182 -50.79 -33.53 15.29
N SER A 183 -50.96 -33.49 16.60
CA SER A 183 -50.96 -34.69 17.43
C SER A 183 -52.20 -35.54 17.15
N GLU A 184 -51.99 -36.71 16.54
CA GLU A 184 -53.06 -37.68 16.22
C GLU A 184 -53.81 -38.15 17.48
N LEU A 185 -53.10 -38.28 18.61
CA LEU A 185 -53.71 -38.62 19.91
C LEU A 185 -54.69 -37.53 20.36
N LEU A 186 -54.31 -36.27 20.20
CA LEU A 186 -55.13 -35.13 20.61
C LEU A 186 -56.34 -34.95 19.68
N ALA A 187 -56.18 -35.27 18.40
CA ALA A 187 -57.28 -35.36 17.44
C ALA A 187 -58.26 -36.49 17.80
N ALA A 188 -57.75 -37.70 18.10
CA ALA A 188 -58.56 -38.83 18.53
C ALA A 188 -59.29 -38.56 19.85
N ASP A 189 -58.64 -37.93 20.83
CA ASP A 189 -59.27 -37.51 22.08
C ASP A 189 -60.37 -36.46 21.83
N TRP A 190 -60.15 -35.51 20.91
CA TRP A 190 -61.16 -34.54 20.52
C TRP A 190 -62.37 -35.20 19.84
N GLU A 191 -62.14 -36.21 18.98
CA GLU A 191 -63.21 -36.99 18.37
C GLU A 191 -63.99 -37.82 19.40
N ALA A 192 -63.28 -38.49 20.32
CA ALA A 192 -63.90 -39.26 21.40
C ALA A 192 -64.70 -38.36 22.36
N THR A 193 -64.21 -37.15 22.65
CA THR A 193 -64.98 -36.17 23.44
C THR A 193 -66.18 -35.65 22.68
N GLN A 194 -66.08 -35.41 21.37
CA GLN A 194 -67.24 -35.10 20.53
C GLN A 194 -68.30 -36.19 20.58
N GLU A 195 -67.90 -37.46 20.45
CA GLU A 195 -68.81 -38.59 20.48
C GLU A 195 -69.51 -38.72 21.82
N LYS A 196 -68.76 -38.66 22.93
CA LYS A 196 -69.34 -38.60 24.29
C LYS A 196 -70.32 -37.43 24.45
N LEU A 197 -70.03 -36.29 23.83
CA LEU A 197 -70.89 -35.11 23.89
C LEU A 197 -72.18 -35.31 23.08
N ARG A 198 -72.13 -36.08 21.98
CA ARG A 198 -73.33 -36.52 21.23
C ARG A 198 -74.14 -37.53 22.03
N ASP A 199 -73.50 -38.51 22.65
CA ASP A 199 -74.17 -39.53 23.47
C ASP A 199 -74.86 -38.92 24.68
N THR A 200 -74.18 -38.05 25.42
CA THR A 200 -74.78 -37.33 26.55
C THR A 200 -75.95 -36.46 26.11
N LYS A 201 -75.87 -35.79 24.95
CA LYS A 201 -77.01 -35.06 24.37
C LYS A 201 -78.17 -35.99 24.04
N ALA A 202 -77.91 -37.17 23.46
CA ALA A 202 -78.93 -38.16 23.16
C ALA A 202 -79.58 -38.72 24.44
N GLN A 203 -78.79 -39.00 25.48
CA GLN A 203 -79.29 -39.42 26.79
C GLN A 203 -80.16 -38.34 27.44
N ILE A 204 -79.77 -37.07 27.36
CA ILE A 204 -80.60 -35.95 27.83
C ILE A 204 -81.92 -35.91 27.05
N ALA A 205 -81.90 -36.09 25.74
CA ALA A 205 -83.11 -36.13 24.92
C ALA A 205 -84.03 -37.31 25.31
N ALA A 206 -83.49 -38.51 25.45
CA ALA A 206 -84.23 -39.70 25.86
C ALA A 206 -84.80 -39.58 27.29
N LEU A 207 -84.04 -39.00 28.23
CA LEU A 207 -84.52 -38.73 29.58
C LEU A 207 -85.62 -37.67 29.58
N ARG A 208 -85.51 -36.62 28.75
CA ARG A 208 -86.59 -35.63 28.58
C ARG A 208 -87.84 -36.27 28.00
N GLU A 209 -87.72 -37.16 27.03
CA GLU A 209 -88.84 -37.88 26.46
C GLU A 209 -89.49 -38.83 27.47
N ARG A 210 -88.69 -39.60 28.21
CA ARG A 210 -89.19 -40.47 29.28
C ARG A 210 -89.84 -39.68 30.41
N TYR A 211 -89.28 -38.52 30.76
CA TYR A 211 -89.90 -37.60 31.71
C TYR A 211 -91.24 -37.11 31.19
N ALA A 212 -91.32 -36.71 29.92
CA ALA A 212 -92.57 -36.32 29.26
C ALA A 212 -93.62 -37.45 29.29
N GLN A 213 -93.23 -38.68 28.96
CA GLN A 213 -94.08 -39.88 29.00
C GLN A 213 -94.56 -40.22 30.43
N LEU A 214 -93.68 -40.09 31.43
CA LEU A 214 -94.07 -40.30 32.83
C LEU A 214 -95.00 -39.19 33.32
N THR A 215 -94.74 -37.93 32.96
CA THR A 215 -95.65 -36.84 33.29
C THR A 215 -97.01 -37.00 32.60
N SER A 216 -97.07 -37.50 31.36
CA SER A 216 -98.33 -37.79 30.69
C SER A 216 -99.05 -38.99 31.32
N PHE A 217 -98.34 -40.05 31.69
CA PHE A 217 -98.91 -41.20 32.42
C PHE A 217 -99.45 -40.80 33.80
N VAL A 218 -98.72 -39.97 34.56
CA VAL A 218 -99.21 -39.42 35.83
C VAL A 218 -100.44 -38.55 35.60
N ALA A 219 -100.42 -37.68 34.58
CA ALA A 219 -101.59 -36.87 34.23
C ALA A 219 -102.80 -37.74 33.84
N ASP A 220 -102.61 -38.82 33.08
CA ASP A 220 -103.68 -39.72 32.65
C ASP A 220 -104.19 -40.61 33.80
N SER A 221 -103.33 -41.06 34.71
CA SER A 221 -103.73 -41.82 35.90
C SER A 221 -104.43 -40.94 36.93
N VAL A 222 -104.07 -39.65 37.06
CA VAL A 222 -104.84 -38.64 37.80
C VAL A 222 -106.22 -38.45 37.14
N ARG A 223 -106.28 -38.26 35.81
CA ARG A 223 -107.56 -38.16 35.07
C ARG A 223 -108.43 -39.42 35.23
N GLN A 224 -107.85 -40.62 35.23
CA GLN A 224 -108.58 -41.86 35.46
C GLN A 224 -109.08 -41.98 36.91
N ARG A 225 -108.29 -41.57 37.91
CA ARG A 225 -108.75 -41.45 39.30
C ARG A 225 -109.91 -40.46 39.41
N ASP A 226 -109.81 -39.30 38.79
CA ASP A 226 -110.85 -38.28 38.83
C ASP A 226 -112.13 -38.77 38.14
N ARG A 227 -112.02 -39.50 37.02
CA ARG A 227 -113.15 -40.19 36.37
C ARG A 227 -113.76 -41.29 37.25
N ARG A 228 -112.95 -42.06 37.99
CA ARG A 228 -113.46 -43.08 38.93
C ARG A 228 -114.15 -42.42 40.13
N LYS A 229 -113.56 -41.37 40.71
CA LYS A 229 -114.18 -40.57 41.76
C LYS A 229 -115.50 -39.97 41.29
N SER A 230 -115.55 -39.37 40.10
CA SER A 230 -116.79 -38.79 39.55
C SER A 230 -117.87 -39.84 39.29
N ARG A 231 -117.49 -41.06 38.87
CA ARG A 231 -118.42 -42.19 38.75
C ARG A 231 -118.91 -42.68 40.10
N LEU A 232 -118.05 -42.75 41.10
CA LEU A 232 -118.44 -43.13 42.47
C LEU A 232 -119.34 -42.07 43.11
N THR A 233 -119.07 -40.78 42.91
CA THR A 233 -119.97 -39.71 43.36
C THR A 233 -121.29 -39.76 42.61
N ALA A 234 -121.29 -39.96 41.29
CA ALA A 234 -122.53 -40.10 40.51
C ALA A 234 -123.34 -41.37 40.90
N ALA A 235 -122.67 -42.48 41.23
CA ALA A 235 -123.32 -43.69 41.73
C ALA A 235 -123.89 -43.49 43.14
N ALA A 236 -123.16 -42.80 44.02
CA ALA A 236 -123.65 -42.39 45.33
C ALA A 236 -124.86 -41.45 45.22
N SER A 237 -124.83 -40.47 44.32
CA SER A 237 -125.97 -39.58 44.02
C SER A 237 -127.18 -40.35 43.47
N LYS A 238 -126.98 -41.35 42.61
CA LYS A 238 -128.06 -42.23 42.12
C LYS A 238 -128.66 -43.12 43.22
N LEU A 239 -127.84 -43.60 44.16
CA LEU A 239 -128.31 -44.34 45.33
C LEU A 239 -129.11 -43.45 46.28
N LEU A 240 -128.66 -42.22 46.53
CA LEU A 240 -129.40 -41.22 47.31
C LEU A 240 -130.74 -40.87 46.66
N LEU A 241 -130.78 -40.67 45.34
CA LEU A 241 -132.03 -40.46 44.60
C LEU A 241 -132.98 -41.67 44.67
N ARG A 242 -132.44 -42.90 44.66
CA ARG A 242 -133.25 -44.11 44.88
C ARG A 242 -133.83 -44.18 46.28
N HIS A 243 -133.07 -43.78 47.30
CA HIS A 243 -133.57 -43.71 48.67
C HIS A 243 -134.63 -42.61 48.83
N LEU A 244 -134.42 -41.42 48.25
CA LEU A 244 -135.39 -40.32 48.27
C LEU A 244 -136.70 -40.69 47.54
N ASN A 245 -136.61 -41.38 46.41
CA ASN A 245 -137.81 -41.87 45.71
C ASN A 245 -138.54 -42.99 46.47
N SER A 246 -137.82 -43.81 47.25
CA SER A 246 -138.45 -44.82 48.12
C SER A 246 -139.13 -44.20 49.36
N THR A 247 -138.67 -43.03 49.81
CA THR A 247 -139.33 -42.26 50.87
C THR A 247 -140.54 -41.47 50.37
N GLU A 248 -140.55 -41.03 49.11
CA GLU A 248 -141.73 -40.41 48.49
C GLU A 248 -142.85 -41.43 48.21
N THR A 249 -142.52 -42.68 47.87
CA THR A 249 -143.54 -43.73 47.68
C THR A 249 -144.09 -44.31 49.00
N SER A 250 -143.35 -44.22 50.10
CA SER A 250 -143.85 -44.59 51.43
C SER A 250 -144.66 -43.47 52.13
N PHE A 251 -144.53 -42.22 51.66
CA PHE A 251 -145.35 -41.08 52.13
C PHE A 251 -146.70 -40.96 51.38
N LEU A 252 -146.81 -41.44 50.14
CA LEU A 252 -148.07 -41.42 49.38
C LEU A 252 -148.99 -42.63 49.63
N GLN A 253 -148.51 -43.70 50.27
CA GLN A 253 -149.33 -44.88 50.62
C GLN A 253 -149.90 -44.86 52.05
N THR A 254 -149.62 -43.81 52.83
CA THR A 254 -150.18 -43.62 54.18
C THR A 254 -151.31 -42.58 54.24
N GLN A 255 -151.70 -41.96 53.12
CA GLN A 255 -152.78 -40.97 53.06
C GLN A 255 -154.13 -41.47 52.50
N GLU A 256 -154.24 -42.71 52.00
CA GLU A 256 -155.51 -43.22 51.43
C GLU A 256 -156.20 -44.33 52.26
N SER A 257 -155.78 -44.53 53.52
CA SER A 257 -156.35 -45.58 54.39
C SER A 257 -156.64 -45.14 55.82
N SER A 258 -157.12 -43.90 56.03
CA SER A 258 -157.75 -43.50 57.30
C SER A 258 -158.63 -42.23 57.26
N GLU A 259 -159.55 -42.11 56.30
CA GLU A 259 -160.77 -41.30 56.50
C GLU A 259 -161.99 -42.06 55.95
N SER A 260 -162.49 -43.01 56.76
CA SER A 260 -163.85 -43.52 56.66
C SER A 260 -164.62 -43.12 57.92
N SER A 261 -165.70 -42.37 57.74
CA SER A 261 -166.85 -42.17 58.65
C SER A 261 -166.66 -41.45 60.00
N GLU A 262 -167.06 -40.17 60.06
CA GLU A 262 -167.88 -39.56 61.13
C GLU A 262 -169.28 -39.27 60.53
N VAL A 263 -170.35 -40.00 60.87
CA VAL A 263 -171.33 -39.72 61.95
C VAL A 263 -172.08 -38.39 61.72
N THR A 264 -173.23 -38.39 61.04
CA THR A 264 -174.60 -38.28 61.60
C THR A 264 -174.84 -37.29 62.76
N ALA A 265 -175.80 -36.38 62.51
CA ALA A 265 -176.81 -35.80 63.42
C ALA A 265 -176.49 -34.57 64.30
N ALA A 266 -177.03 -33.40 63.89
CA ALA A 266 -177.83 -32.44 64.68
C ALA A 266 -178.11 -31.19 63.79
N ALA A 267 -179.33 -30.96 63.28
CA ALA A 267 -180.49 -30.33 63.91
C ALA A 267 -180.57 -28.78 63.75
N ALA A 268 -181.76 -28.30 63.38
CA ALA A 268 -182.25 -26.90 63.28
C ALA A 268 -181.70 -26.07 62.09
N GLY A 269 -182.51 -25.49 61.19
CA GLY A 269 -183.54 -24.45 61.41
C GLY A 269 -182.84 -23.07 61.41
N GLN A 270 -183.22 -22.01 60.70
CA GLN A 270 -184.44 -21.53 60.04
C GLN A 270 -184.05 -20.38 59.06
N CYS A 271 -185.04 -19.95 58.25
CA CYS A 271 -185.10 -18.81 57.32
C CYS A 271 -184.69 -19.06 55.87
#